data_AF-A0A4R6QV00-F1
#
_entry.id   AF-A0A4R6QV00-F1
#
_cell.length_a   1.000
_cell.length_b   1.000
_cell.length_c   1.000
_cell.angle_alpha   90.00
_cell.angle_beta   90.00
_cell.angle_gamma   90.00
#
_symmetry.space_group_name_H-M   'P 1'
#
loop_
_entity.id
_entity.type
_entity.pdbx_description
1 polymer ?
#
loop_
_entity_poly.entity_id
_entity_poly.type
_entity_poly.pdbx_seq_one_letter_code
_entity_poly.pdbx_strand_id
1 'polypeptide(L)'
;MTAALTRESLVEAIDKALPQTQCTRCGYIDCRAYAQAVAAGEAQINQCPPGGQEGVQRLAALTGRRALPLNPVNGVEGPRQLAIIDEAWCIGCTLCIKACPVDCIVGAAKQMHVIVNDQCTGCELCIPACPVDCISMQPVTPGLSGWRAWSADQATQAQDRYEFRQLRLERAKSDNTERLLAKAEAKLADVAAASRLTDADALEKKRAVIQAAIARAKAQRR
;
A
#
# COMPACT_ATOMS: atom_id res chain seq x y z
N MET A 1 -30.46 4.23 -24.00
CA MET A 1 -29.16 4.59 -24.58
C MET A 1 -28.19 4.81 -23.43
N THR A 2 -27.42 3.80 -23.06
CA THR A 2 -26.40 3.87 -22.00
C THR A 2 -25.24 4.69 -22.52
N ALA A 3 -24.96 5.84 -21.90
CA ALA A 3 -23.76 6.62 -22.19
C ALA A 3 -22.53 5.73 -21.93
N ALA A 4 -21.63 5.62 -22.91
CA ALA A 4 -20.38 4.90 -22.73
C ALA A 4 -19.55 5.62 -21.65
N LEU A 5 -19.24 4.92 -20.56
CA LEU A 5 -18.36 5.43 -19.51
C LEU A 5 -17.00 5.81 -20.14
N THR A 6 -16.45 6.97 -19.78
CA THR A 6 -15.05 7.28 -20.08
C THR A 6 -14.14 6.28 -19.37
N ARG A 7 -12.93 6.03 -19.90
CA ARG A 7 -11.97 5.11 -19.27
C ARG A 7 -11.76 5.43 -17.80
N GLU A 8 -11.63 6.71 -17.43
CA GLU A 8 -11.46 7.12 -16.03
C GLU A 8 -12.69 6.82 -15.17
N SER A 9 -13.90 7.11 -15.67
CA SER A 9 -15.13 6.79 -14.91
C SER A 9 -15.34 5.28 -14.73
N LEU A 10 -14.88 4.46 -15.69
CA LEU A 10 -14.90 3.01 -15.55
C LEU A 10 -13.87 2.53 -14.51
N VAL A 11 -12.67 3.10 -14.47
CA VAL A 11 -11.67 2.81 -13.44
C VAL A 11 -12.25 3.09 -12.06
N GLU A 12 -12.85 4.27 -11.86
CA GLU A 12 -13.46 4.64 -10.58
C GLU A 12 -14.60 3.70 -10.18
N ALA A 13 -15.45 3.30 -11.13
CA ALA A 13 -16.54 2.36 -10.87
C ALA A 13 -16.02 0.96 -10.49
N ILE A 14 -14.98 0.47 -11.18
CA ILE A 14 -14.36 -0.81 -10.86
C ILE A 14 -13.69 -0.76 -9.49
N ASP A 15 -12.92 0.29 -9.20
CA ASP A 15 -12.22 0.46 -7.95
C ASP A 15 -13.19 0.44 -6.76
N LYS A 16 -14.28 1.21 -6.83
CA LYS A 16 -15.36 1.20 -5.81
C LYS A 16 -16.08 -0.15 -5.68
N ALA A 17 -16.03 -1.00 -6.71
CA ALA A 17 -16.63 -2.33 -6.69
C ALA A 17 -15.68 -3.42 -6.13
N LEU A 18 -14.47 -3.07 -5.73
CA LEU A 18 -13.53 -3.97 -5.05
C LEU A 18 -13.70 -3.90 -3.53
N PRO A 19 -13.33 -4.95 -2.77
CA PRO A 19 -13.39 -4.93 -1.30
C PRO A 19 -12.34 -4.04 -0.63
N GLN A 20 -11.45 -3.39 -1.41
CA GLN A 20 -10.46 -2.42 -0.94
C GLN A 20 -9.51 -2.96 0.15
N THR A 21 -9.17 -4.25 0.09
CA THR A 21 -8.23 -4.88 1.05
C THR A 21 -6.78 -4.45 0.85
N GLN A 22 -6.41 -4.03 -0.36
CA GLN A 22 -5.02 -3.71 -0.76
C GLN A 22 -4.04 -4.88 -0.56
N CYS A 23 -4.51 -6.13 -0.65
CA CYS A 23 -3.72 -7.33 -0.33
C CYS A 23 -2.71 -7.79 -1.40
N THR A 24 -2.69 -7.15 -2.58
CA THR A 24 -1.81 -7.46 -3.72
C THR A 24 -1.87 -8.90 -4.26
N ARG A 25 -2.79 -9.74 -3.80
CA ARG A 25 -2.93 -11.16 -4.24
C ARG A 25 -3.20 -11.30 -5.74
N CYS A 26 -3.78 -10.27 -6.36
CA CYS A 26 -4.01 -10.23 -7.80
C CYS A 26 -2.76 -9.90 -8.63
N GLY A 27 -1.61 -9.66 -8.00
CA GLY A 27 -0.36 -9.28 -8.66
C GLY A 27 -0.18 -7.77 -8.91
N TYR A 28 -1.19 -6.96 -8.58
CA TYR A 28 -1.12 -5.50 -8.65
C TYR A 28 -0.75 -4.89 -7.30
N ILE A 29 -0.13 -3.71 -7.33
CA ILE A 29 0.36 -3.02 -6.12
C ILE A 29 -0.77 -2.56 -5.19
N ASP A 30 -1.95 -2.29 -5.74
CA ASP A 30 -3.15 -1.92 -4.99
C ASP A 30 -4.43 -2.20 -5.81
N CYS A 31 -5.60 -1.97 -5.18
CA CYS A 31 -6.90 -2.16 -5.80
C CYS A 31 -7.11 -1.25 -7.02
N ARG A 32 -6.62 -0.01 -6.98
CA ARG A 32 -6.79 0.94 -8.08
C ARG A 32 -5.94 0.57 -9.30
N ALA A 33 -4.72 0.07 -9.12
CA ALA A 33 -3.89 -0.44 -10.20
C ALA A 33 -4.54 -1.66 -10.88
N TYR A 34 -5.15 -2.55 -10.11
CA TYR A 34 -5.96 -3.64 -10.68
C TYR A 34 -7.17 -3.08 -11.45
N ALA A 35 -7.89 -2.11 -10.89
CA ALA A 35 -9.02 -1.47 -11.56
C ALA A 35 -8.63 -0.82 -12.90
N GLN A 36 -7.48 -0.13 -12.95
CA GLN A 36 -6.89 0.44 -14.15
C GLN A 36 -6.59 -0.62 -15.20
N ALA A 37 -5.94 -1.71 -14.82
CA ALA A 37 -5.60 -2.80 -15.73
C ALA A 37 -6.86 -3.51 -16.26
N VAL A 38 -7.89 -3.69 -15.42
CA VAL A 38 -9.19 -4.22 -15.87
C VAL A 38 -9.82 -3.27 -16.88
N ALA A 39 -9.94 -1.98 -16.57
CA ALA A 39 -10.53 -0.99 -17.48
C ALA A 39 -9.77 -0.89 -18.81
N ALA A 40 -8.44 -1.10 -18.79
CA ALA A 40 -7.57 -1.12 -19.97
C ALA A 40 -7.71 -2.39 -20.82
N GLY A 41 -8.29 -3.47 -20.29
CA GLY A 41 -8.30 -4.78 -20.95
C GLY A 41 -7.02 -5.59 -20.76
N GLU A 42 -6.12 -5.14 -19.88
CA GLU A 42 -4.83 -5.77 -19.58
C GLU A 42 -4.96 -6.85 -18.50
N ALA A 43 -6.02 -6.79 -17.69
CA ALA A 43 -6.34 -7.77 -16.65
C ALA A 43 -7.71 -8.42 -16.86
N GLN A 44 -7.83 -9.68 -16.42
CA GLN A 44 -9.13 -10.34 -16.29
C GLN A 44 -9.87 -9.87 -15.04
N ILE A 45 -11.20 -9.99 -15.05
CA ILE A 45 -12.08 -9.54 -13.96
C ILE A 45 -12.18 -10.52 -12.78
N ASN A 46 -11.58 -11.72 -12.89
CA ASN A 46 -11.70 -12.80 -11.92
C ASN A 46 -10.47 -12.96 -11.01
N GLN A 47 -9.68 -11.91 -10.83
CA GLN A 47 -8.36 -11.99 -10.19
C GLN A 47 -8.36 -11.63 -8.70
N CYS A 48 -9.50 -11.26 -8.09
CA CYS A 48 -9.59 -10.75 -6.72
C CYS A 48 -10.24 -11.77 -5.75
N PRO A 49 -9.46 -12.59 -5.03
CA PRO A 49 -10.01 -13.56 -4.07
C PRO A 49 -10.86 -12.95 -2.96
N PRO A 50 -10.49 -11.81 -2.33
CA PRO A 50 -11.35 -11.19 -1.32
C PRO A 50 -12.73 -10.77 -1.84
N GLY A 51 -12.84 -10.46 -3.13
CA GLY A 51 -14.12 -10.13 -3.76
C GLY A 51 -14.97 -11.36 -4.06
N GLY A 52 -14.34 -12.53 -4.17
CA GLY A 52 -15.01 -13.79 -4.44
C GLY A 52 -15.73 -13.82 -5.78
N GLN A 53 -16.59 -14.83 -5.94
CA GLN A 53 -17.37 -14.97 -7.17
C GLN A 53 -18.35 -13.80 -7.38
N GLU A 54 -18.93 -13.27 -6.30
CA GLU A 54 -19.80 -12.09 -6.37
C GLU A 54 -19.04 -10.86 -6.88
N GLY A 55 -17.78 -10.66 -6.46
CA GLY A 55 -16.92 -9.61 -6.97
C GLY A 55 -16.72 -9.73 -8.48
N VAL A 56 -16.48 -10.94 -8.99
CA VAL A 56 -16.37 -11.17 -10.44
C VAL A 56 -17.65 -10.77 -11.17
N GLN A 57 -18.82 -11.09 -10.60
CA GLN A 57 -20.12 -10.72 -11.19
C GLN A 57 -20.32 -9.20 -11.21
N ARG A 58 -19.96 -8.50 -10.13
CA ARG A 58 -20.00 -7.02 -10.08
C ARG A 58 -19.13 -6.40 -11.17
N LEU A 59 -17.90 -6.91 -11.33
CA LEU A 59 -16.99 -6.42 -12.38
C LEU A 59 -17.47 -6.77 -13.79
N ALA A 60 -18.08 -7.95 -13.99
CA ALA A 60 -18.70 -8.33 -15.25
C ALA A 60 -19.80 -7.34 -15.66
N ALA A 61 -20.67 -6.94 -14.71
CA ALA A 61 -21.73 -5.97 -14.96
C ALA A 61 -21.18 -4.59 -15.35
N LEU A 62 -20.09 -4.13 -14.72
CA LEU A 62 -19.47 -2.84 -15.03
C LEU A 62 -18.72 -2.84 -16.37
N THR A 63 -18.03 -3.93 -16.67
CA THR A 63 -17.14 -4.03 -17.85
C THR A 63 -17.84 -4.57 -19.10
N GLY A 64 -19.05 -5.11 -18.96
CA GLY A 64 -19.76 -5.84 -20.03
C GLY A 64 -19.12 -7.18 -20.40
N ARG A 65 -18.14 -7.66 -19.64
CA ARG A 65 -17.45 -8.94 -19.91
C ARG A 65 -18.22 -10.11 -19.31
N ARG A 66 -18.04 -11.30 -19.88
CA ARG A 66 -18.60 -12.54 -19.31
C ARG A 66 -17.93 -12.86 -17.97
N ALA A 67 -18.72 -13.13 -16.94
CA ALA A 67 -18.21 -13.60 -15.66
C ALA A 67 -17.47 -14.95 -15.82
N LEU A 68 -16.29 -15.04 -15.23
CA LEU A 68 -15.47 -16.25 -15.15
C LEU A 68 -15.49 -16.80 -13.72
N PRO A 69 -15.13 -18.07 -13.50
CA PRO A 69 -14.81 -18.56 -12.16
C PRO A 69 -13.65 -17.75 -11.57
N LEU A 70 -13.64 -17.52 -10.25
CA LEU A 70 -12.51 -16.92 -9.56
C LEU A 70 -11.20 -17.63 -9.90
N ASN A 71 -10.13 -16.88 -10.19
CA ASN A 71 -8.83 -17.44 -10.53
C ASN A 71 -8.17 -18.07 -9.29
N PRO A 72 -8.00 -19.41 -9.24
CA PRO A 72 -7.45 -20.09 -8.07
C PRO A 72 -5.96 -19.80 -7.85
N VAL A 73 -5.23 -19.33 -8.87
CA VAL A 73 -3.81 -18.98 -8.75
C VAL A 73 -3.60 -17.82 -7.76
N ASN A 74 -4.55 -16.90 -7.67
CA ASN A 74 -4.44 -15.74 -6.79
C ASN A 74 -4.94 -16.04 -5.38
N GLY A 75 -5.48 -17.24 -5.15
CA GLY A 75 -6.04 -17.67 -3.87
C GLY A 75 -7.51 -18.07 -3.96
N VAL A 76 -8.04 -18.43 -2.81
CA VAL A 76 -9.42 -18.90 -2.66
C VAL A 76 -10.28 -17.84 -1.97
N GLU A 77 -11.59 -17.92 -2.23
CA GLU A 77 -12.58 -17.15 -1.49
C GLU A 77 -12.69 -17.70 -0.05
N GLY A 78 -12.75 -16.80 0.95
CA GLY A 78 -12.78 -17.19 2.35
C GLY A 78 -13.34 -16.10 3.26
N PRO A 79 -13.43 -16.36 4.57
CA PRO A 79 -13.91 -15.39 5.55
C PRO A 79 -12.98 -14.20 5.67
N ARG A 80 -13.54 -13.08 6.15
CA ARG A 80 -12.73 -11.94 6.57
C ARG A 80 -11.93 -12.35 7.80
N GLN A 81 -10.65 -11.98 7.82
CA GLN A 81 -9.76 -12.23 8.93
C GLN A 81 -9.19 -10.92 9.46
N LEU A 82 -8.82 -10.91 10.75
CA LEU A 82 -8.08 -9.82 11.38
C LEU A 82 -6.73 -10.32 11.82
N ALA A 83 -5.73 -9.44 11.69
CA ALA A 83 -4.43 -9.70 12.27
C ALA A 83 -4.53 -9.61 13.80
N ILE A 84 -3.81 -10.49 14.50
CA ILE A 84 -3.61 -10.49 15.95
C ILE A 84 -2.11 -10.54 16.20
N ILE A 85 -1.61 -9.66 17.07
CA ILE A 85 -0.18 -9.59 17.43
C ILE A 85 0.00 -10.22 18.81
N ASP A 86 0.89 -11.19 18.92
CA ASP A 86 1.28 -11.80 20.20
C ASP A 86 2.18 -10.85 21.00
N GLU A 87 1.71 -10.45 22.18
CA GLU A 87 2.40 -9.57 23.11
C GLU A 87 3.74 -10.13 23.58
N ALA A 88 3.82 -11.43 23.84
CA ALA A 88 5.02 -12.06 24.40
C ALA A 88 6.20 -12.04 23.43
N TRP A 89 5.93 -11.86 22.13
CA TRP A 89 6.94 -11.94 21.07
C TRP A 89 7.18 -10.59 20.37
N CYS A 90 6.26 -9.64 20.48
CA CYS A 90 6.38 -8.36 19.80
C CYS A 90 7.57 -7.54 20.32
N ILE A 91 8.58 -7.32 19.47
CA ILE A 91 9.78 -6.54 19.81
C ILE A 91 9.67 -5.02 19.52
N GLY A 92 8.50 -4.53 19.08
CA GLY A 92 8.31 -3.11 18.78
C GLY A 92 9.16 -2.57 17.62
N CYS A 93 9.40 -3.38 16.56
CA CYS A 93 10.28 -3.01 15.44
C CYS A 93 9.67 -2.03 14.41
N THR A 94 8.36 -1.73 14.49
CA THR A 94 7.57 -0.85 13.59
C THR A 94 7.43 -1.30 12.13
N LEU A 95 7.94 -2.48 11.73
CA LEU A 95 7.85 -2.94 10.34
C LEU A 95 6.42 -3.26 9.90
N CYS A 96 5.60 -3.85 10.79
CA CYS A 96 4.20 -4.12 10.51
C CYS A 96 3.39 -2.83 10.28
N ILE A 97 3.66 -1.75 11.04
CA ILE A 97 3.04 -0.42 10.83
C ILE A 97 3.35 0.12 9.43
N LYS A 98 4.58 -0.07 8.95
CA LYS A 98 4.97 0.32 7.59
C LYS A 98 4.33 -0.56 6.53
N ALA A 99 4.05 -1.82 6.81
CA ALA A 99 3.40 -2.73 5.87
C ALA A 99 1.87 -2.54 5.79
N CYS A 100 1.24 -2.05 6.85
CA CYS A 100 -0.21 -1.89 6.89
C CYS A 100 -0.68 -0.82 5.89
N PRO A 101 -1.52 -1.16 4.90
CA PRO A 101 -1.97 -0.21 3.88
C PRO A 101 -3.03 0.76 4.40
N VAL A 102 -3.66 0.48 5.54
CA VAL A 102 -4.78 1.29 6.08
C VAL A 102 -4.48 1.88 7.46
N ASP A 103 -3.21 1.87 7.88
CA ASP A 103 -2.75 2.41 9.16
C ASP A 103 -3.46 1.86 10.41
N CYS A 104 -4.02 0.64 10.34
CA CYS A 104 -4.73 0.04 11.48
C CYS A 104 -3.83 -0.52 12.59
N ILE A 105 -2.51 -0.40 12.48
CA ILE A 105 -1.55 -0.90 13.47
C ILE A 105 -0.99 0.27 14.26
N VAL A 106 -1.20 0.27 15.57
CA VAL A 106 -0.82 1.36 16.47
C VAL A 106 0.25 0.88 17.44
N GLY A 107 1.23 1.73 17.71
CA GLY A 107 2.28 1.51 18.70
C GLY A 107 3.49 2.39 18.41
N ALA A 108 4.62 2.11 19.08
CA ALA A 108 5.84 2.90 18.94
C ALA A 108 7.08 2.01 18.93
N ALA A 109 8.22 2.57 18.56
CA ALA A 109 9.48 1.86 18.62
C ALA A 109 9.74 1.34 20.04
N LYS A 110 10.09 0.04 20.15
CA LYS A 110 10.32 -0.67 21.42
C LYS A 110 9.09 -0.77 22.33
N GLN A 111 7.89 -0.60 21.78
CA GLN A 111 6.62 -0.84 22.45
C GLN A 111 5.82 -1.88 21.67
N MET A 112 4.97 -2.64 22.36
CA MET A 112 4.05 -3.58 21.70
C MET A 112 3.15 -2.81 20.72
N HIS A 113 2.90 -3.41 19.56
CA HIS A 113 1.91 -2.89 18.62
C HIS A 113 0.58 -3.62 18.77
N VAL A 114 -0.52 -2.92 18.51
CA VAL A 114 -1.88 -3.44 18.56
C VAL A 114 -2.61 -3.16 17.26
N ILE A 115 -3.59 -4.01 16.94
CA ILE A 115 -4.45 -3.87 15.76
C ILE A 115 -5.75 -3.18 16.17
N VAL A 116 -6.14 -2.14 15.43
CA VAL A 116 -7.48 -1.57 15.53
C VAL A 116 -8.41 -2.41 14.65
N ASN A 117 -9.17 -3.28 15.30
CA ASN A 117 -9.90 -4.39 14.67
C ASN A 117 -10.92 -3.98 13.60
N ASP A 118 -11.59 -2.85 13.81
CA ASP A 118 -12.57 -2.27 12.87
C ASP A 118 -11.92 -1.75 11.58
N GLN A 119 -10.65 -1.36 11.65
CA GLN A 119 -9.89 -0.80 10.52
C GLN A 119 -9.07 -1.86 9.76
N CYS A 120 -8.78 -3.01 10.38
CA CYS A 120 -8.01 -4.06 9.74
C CYS A 120 -8.77 -4.68 8.57
N THR A 121 -8.11 -4.73 7.40
CA THR A 121 -8.69 -5.28 6.18
C THR A 121 -8.40 -6.77 5.97
N GLY A 122 -7.61 -7.39 6.83
CA GLY A 122 -7.18 -8.78 6.62
C GLY A 122 -6.26 -8.97 5.42
N CYS A 123 -5.50 -7.95 5.04
CA CYS A 123 -4.64 -7.98 3.85
C CYS A 123 -3.39 -8.87 3.98
N GLU A 124 -3.05 -9.31 5.21
CA GLU A 124 -1.91 -10.16 5.54
C GLU A 124 -0.51 -9.60 5.26
N LEU A 125 -0.39 -8.40 4.68
CA LEU A 125 0.90 -7.77 4.36
C LEU A 125 1.82 -7.59 5.58
N CYS A 126 1.27 -7.55 6.79
CA CYS A 126 2.03 -7.42 8.02
C CYS A 126 2.73 -8.72 8.46
N ILE A 127 2.25 -9.90 8.05
CA ILE A 127 2.81 -11.20 8.42
C ILE A 127 4.27 -11.31 7.95
N PRO A 128 4.58 -11.23 6.63
CA PRO A 128 5.96 -11.34 6.17
C PRO A 128 6.85 -10.16 6.61
N ALA A 129 6.25 -9.05 7.04
CA ALA A 129 6.99 -7.91 7.57
C ALA A 129 7.47 -8.11 9.02
N CYS A 130 6.91 -9.08 9.75
CA CYS A 130 7.24 -9.34 11.14
C CYS A 130 8.51 -10.21 11.25
N PRO A 131 9.63 -9.71 11.79
CA PRO A 131 10.89 -10.46 11.84
C PRO A 131 10.92 -11.55 12.93
N VAL A 132 9.91 -11.56 13.80
CA VAL A 132 9.78 -12.50 14.93
C VAL A 132 8.50 -13.34 14.81
N ASP A 133 7.83 -13.27 13.66
CA ASP A 133 6.65 -14.08 13.32
C ASP A 133 5.52 -14.07 14.36
N CYS A 134 5.33 -12.94 15.06
CA CYS A 134 4.34 -12.80 16.13
C CYS A 134 2.93 -12.44 15.65
N ILE A 135 2.61 -12.55 14.35
CA ILE A 135 1.33 -12.10 13.79
C ILE A 135 0.55 -13.29 13.23
N SER A 136 -0.70 -13.44 13.67
CA SER A 136 -1.62 -14.48 13.20
C SER A 136 -2.91 -13.87 12.62
N MET A 137 -3.66 -14.64 11.84
CA MET A 137 -4.93 -14.23 11.25
C MET A 137 -6.09 -14.97 11.90
N GLN A 138 -7.04 -14.23 12.47
CA GLN A 138 -8.23 -14.79 13.10
C GLN A 138 -9.48 -14.51 12.24
N PRO A 139 -10.26 -15.52 11.85
CA PRO A 139 -11.51 -15.31 11.12
C PRO A 139 -12.55 -14.61 12.00
N VAL A 140 -13.22 -13.59 11.45
CA VAL A 140 -14.26 -12.80 12.15
C VAL A 140 -15.63 -12.86 11.48
N THR A 141 -15.71 -13.47 10.30
CA THR A 141 -16.97 -13.75 9.61
C THR A 141 -17.06 -15.23 9.21
N PRO A 142 -17.01 -16.16 10.19
CA PRO A 142 -17.00 -17.60 9.91
C PRO A 142 -18.23 -18.00 9.10
N GLY A 143 -18.02 -18.81 8.05
CA GLY A 143 -19.08 -19.27 7.14
C GLY A 143 -19.55 -18.26 6.10
N LEU A 144 -19.00 -17.04 6.11
CA LEU A 144 -19.22 -16.02 5.08
C LEU A 144 -17.96 -15.84 4.24
N SER A 145 -18.11 -15.35 3.01
CA SER A 145 -17.00 -15.15 2.09
C SER A 145 -17.34 -14.06 1.06
N GLY A 146 -16.33 -13.55 0.35
CA GLY A 146 -16.55 -12.52 -0.66
C GLY A 146 -17.29 -11.31 -0.10
N TRP A 147 -18.25 -10.79 -0.85
CA TRP A 147 -19.11 -9.68 -0.43
C TRP A 147 -20.18 -10.03 0.61
N ARG A 148 -20.27 -11.30 1.04
CA ARG A 148 -21.03 -11.66 2.25
C ARG A 148 -20.18 -11.50 3.51
N ALA A 149 -18.85 -11.52 3.39
CA ALA A 149 -17.91 -11.29 4.49
C ALA A 149 -17.55 -9.80 4.68
N TRP A 150 -17.90 -8.95 3.71
CA TRP A 150 -17.61 -7.51 3.67
C TRP A 150 -18.88 -6.70 3.43
N SER A 151 -19.06 -5.59 4.15
CA SER A 151 -20.06 -4.59 3.76
C SER A 151 -19.48 -3.56 2.78
N ALA A 152 -20.35 -2.90 2.01
CA ALA A 152 -19.95 -1.76 1.17
C ALA A 152 -19.29 -0.66 2.01
N ASP A 153 -19.87 -0.35 3.18
CA ASP A 153 -19.31 0.65 4.10
C ASP A 153 -17.90 0.30 4.58
N GLN A 154 -17.64 -0.98 4.88
CA GLN A 154 -16.30 -1.44 5.28
C GLN A 154 -15.29 -1.25 4.14
N ALA A 155 -15.68 -1.55 2.90
CA ALA A 155 -14.82 -1.34 1.73
C ALA A 155 -14.54 0.16 1.51
N THR A 156 -15.56 1.01 1.59
CA THR A 156 -15.40 2.48 1.48
C THR A 156 -14.48 3.01 2.57
N GLN A 157 -14.69 2.64 3.83
CA GLN A 157 -13.82 3.10 4.91
C GLN A 157 -12.37 2.60 4.76
N ALA A 158 -12.17 1.39 4.22
CA ALA A 158 -10.84 0.87 3.92
C ALA A 158 -10.15 1.68 2.82
N GLN A 159 -10.89 2.07 1.78
CA GLN A 159 -10.42 2.96 0.73
C GLN A 159 -10.02 4.32 1.28
N ASP A 160 -10.90 4.98 2.04
CA ASP A 160 -10.63 6.29 2.63
C ASP A 160 -9.35 6.29 3.48
N ARG A 161 -9.15 5.23 4.29
CA ARG A 161 -7.95 5.04 5.10
C ARG A 161 -6.69 4.82 4.26
N TYR A 162 -6.79 4.03 3.19
CA TYR A 162 -5.69 3.83 2.26
C TYR A 162 -5.29 5.15 1.59
N GLU A 163 -6.25 5.92 1.10
CA GLU A 163 -6.01 7.21 0.45
C GLU A 163 -5.40 8.23 1.42
N PHE A 164 -5.92 8.32 2.64
CA PHE A 164 -5.34 9.17 3.69
C PHE A 164 -3.90 8.79 4.00
N ARG A 165 -3.60 7.48 4.07
CA ARG A 165 -2.23 6.99 4.25
C ARG A 165 -1.34 7.39 3.09
N GLN A 166 -1.78 7.22 1.84
CA GLN A 166 -0.97 7.59 0.67
C GLN A 166 -0.63 9.08 0.69
N LEU A 167 -1.62 9.94 0.97
CA LEU A 167 -1.40 11.39 1.13
C LEU A 167 -0.36 11.69 2.21
N ARG A 168 -0.47 11.03 3.37
CA ARG A 168 0.47 11.17 4.49
C ARG A 168 1.89 10.75 4.11
N LEU A 169 2.04 9.62 3.42
CA LEU A 169 3.34 9.11 2.97
C LEU A 169 3.97 10.01 1.90
N GLU A 170 3.18 10.49 0.95
CA GLU A 170 3.64 11.40 -0.09
C GLU A 170 4.12 12.72 0.51
N ARG A 171 3.34 13.31 1.44
CA ARG A 171 3.76 14.50 2.18
C ARG A 171 5.06 14.26 2.95
N ALA A 172 5.15 13.18 3.72
CA ALA A 172 6.36 12.86 4.48
C ALA A 172 7.59 12.64 3.57
N LYS A 173 7.40 12.05 2.39
CA LYS A 173 8.44 11.87 1.37
C LYS A 173 8.90 13.23 0.82
N SER A 174 7.96 14.12 0.50
CA SER A 174 8.26 15.48 0.04
C SER A 174 9.05 16.25 1.09
N ASP A 175 8.54 16.33 2.32
CA ASP A 175 9.17 17.04 3.45
C ASP A 175 10.59 16.50 3.73
N ASN A 176 10.77 15.18 3.72
CA ASN A 176 12.08 14.57 3.90
C ASN A 176 13.03 14.89 2.75
N THR A 177 12.54 14.89 1.51
CA THR A 177 13.33 15.23 0.32
C THR A 177 13.82 16.67 0.39
N GLU A 178 12.95 17.61 0.77
CA GLU A 178 13.31 19.01 0.99
C GLU A 178 14.36 19.18 2.08
N ARG A 179 14.17 18.51 3.22
CA ARG A 179 15.14 18.53 4.32
C ARG A 179 16.50 17.99 3.90
N LEU A 180 16.54 16.89 3.14
CA LEU A 180 17.78 16.28 2.65
C LEU A 180 18.49 17.18 1.63
N LEU A 181 17.73 17.82 0.74
CA LEU A 181 18.25 18.82 -0.19
C LEU A 181 18.88 20.00 0.54
N ALA A 182 18.17 20.62 1.49
CA ALA A 182 18.69 21.74 2.28
C ALA A 182 19.96 21.35 3.05
N LYS A 183 19.98 20.14 3.65
CA LYS A 183 21.17 19.62 4.33
C LYS A 183 22.33 19.37 3.36
N ALA A 184 22.06 18.93 2.13
CA ALA A 184 23.09 18.73 1.12
C ALA A 184 23.66 20.07 0.63
N GLU A 185 22.82 21.08 0.40
CA GLU A 185 23.23 22.43 0.00
C GLU A 185 24.07 23.10 1.10
N ALA A 186 23.67 23.00 2.37
CA ALA A 186 24.47 23.49 3.49
C ALA A 186 25.84 22.82 3.59
N LYS A 187 25.92 21.49 3.36
CA LYS A 187 27.20 20.76 3.32
C LYS A 187 28.07 21.15 2.12
N LEU A 188 27.46 21.55 1.00
CA LEU A 188 28.19 21.99 -0.18
C LEU A 188 28.82 23.36 0.03
N ALA A 189 28.16 24.25 0.77
CA ALA A 189 28.65 25.59 1.06
C ALA A 189 29.99 25.56 1.82
N ASP A 190 30.16 24.61 2.75
CA ASP A 190 31.41 24.40 3.48
C ASP A 190 31.74 22.91 3.64
N VAL A 191 32.29 22.32 2.57
CA VAL A 191 32.68 20.90 2.53
C VAL A 191 33.82 20.60 3.51
N ALA A 192 34.71 21.57 3.77
CA ALA A 192 35.84 21.41 4.67
C ALA A 192 35.35 21.29 6.11
N ALA A 193 34.50 22.20 6.59
CA ALA A 193 33.92 22.10 7.94
C ALA A 193 32.95 20.93 8.09
N ALA A 194 32.26 20.53 7.01
CA ALA A 194 31.31 19.43 7.03
C ALA A 194 31.96 18.03 6.90
N SER A 195 33.28 17.93 6.77
CA SER A 195 34.01 16.67 6.65
C SER A 195 35.24 16.64 7.55
N ARG A 196 35.85 15.46 7.70
CA ARG A 196 37.15 15.30 8.37
C ARG A 196 38.32 15.31 7.37
N LEU A 197 38.07 15.75 6.14
CA LEU A 197 39.06 15.76 5.07
C LEU A 197 39.85 17.06 5.15
N THR A 198 41.17 16.93 5.13
CA THR A 198 42.10 18.07 5.13
C THR A 198 42.81 18.23 3.79
N ASP A 199 42.83 17.18 2.98
CA ASP A 199 43.43 17.16 1.65
C ASP A 199 42.51 17.83 0.61
N ALA A 200 43.09 18.68 -0.22
CA ALA A 200 42.35 19.49 -1.20
C ALA A 200 41.68 18.65 -2.28
N ASP A 201 42.36 17.62 -2.78
CA ASP A 201 41.83 16.73 -3.82
C ASP A 201 40.67 15.89 -3.27
N ALA A 202 40.79 15.42 -2.02
CA ALA A 202 39.72 14.70 -1.34
C ALA A 202 38.48 15.59 -1.11
N LEU A 203 38.68 16.87 -0.75
CA LEU A 203 37.60 17.84 -0.59
C LEU A 203 36.89 18.14 -1.91
N GLU A 204 37.63 18.30 -3.01
CA GLU A 204 37.06 18.57 -4.33
C GLU A 204 36.25 17.36 -4.85
N LYS A 205 36.78 16.13 -4.69
CA LYS A 205 36.02 14.90 -4.98
C LYS A 205 34.73 14.84 -4.17
N LYS A 206 34.77 15.18 -2.89
CA LYS A 206 33.59 15.19 -2.02
C LYS A 206 32.56 16.23 -2.48
N ARG A 207 33.02 17.43 -2.85
CA ARG A 207 32.20 18.52 -3.40
C ARG A 207 31.47 18.07 -4.66
N ALA A 208 32.18 17.48 -5.63
CA ALA A 208 31.61 16.98 -6.87
C ALA A 208 30.52 15.91 -6.62
N VAL A 209 30.73 14.99 -5.68
CA VAL A 209 29.73 13.98 -5.30
C VAL A 209 28.47 14.63 -4.72
N ILE A 210 28.61 15.63 -3.84
CA ILE A 210 27.47 16.34 -3.24
C ILE A 210 26.71 17.12 -4.33
N GLN A 211 27.40 17.81 -5.23
CA GLN A 211 26.78 18.53 -6.35
C GLN A 211 26.00 17.58 -7.27
N ALA A 212 26.58 16.44 -7.64
CA ALA A 212 25.91 15.43 -8.45
C ALA A 212 24.69 14.82 -7.75
N ALA A 213 24.70 14.70 -6.41
CA ALA A 213 23.54 14.26 -5.65
C ALA A 213 22.42 15.31 -5.64
N ILE A 214 22.75 16.58 -5.44
CA ILE A 214 21.79 17.69 -5.49
C ILE A 214 21.16 17.81 -6.88
N ALA A 215 21.96 17.73 -7.95
CA ALA A 215 21.49 17.82 -9.32
C ALA A 215 20.47 16.70 -9.63
N ARG A 216 20.77 15.45 -9.25
CA ARG A 216 19.85 14.32 -9.39
C ARG A 216 18.55 14.52 -8.63
N ALA A 217 18.64 14.98 -7.38
CA ALA A 217 17.46 15.23 -6.55
C ALA A 217 16.59 16.39 -7.08
N LYS A 218 17.19 17.44 -7.68
CA LYS A 218 16.45 18.52 -8.36
C LYS A 218 15.80 18.05 -9.66
N ALA A 219 16.44 17.17 -10.41
CA ALA A 219 15.88 16.61 -11.65
C ALA A 219 14.65 15.74 -11.39
N GLN A 220 14.63 14.99 -10.28
CA GLN A 220 13.48 14.16 -9.88
C GLN A 220 12.25 14.95 -9.39
N ARG A 221 12.36 16.28 -9.24
CA ARG A 221 11.24 17.18 -8.89
C ARG A 221 10.58 17.85 -10.11
N ARG A 222 11.15 17.68 -11.32
CA ARG A 222 10.58 18.18 -12.59
C ARG A 222 9.74 17.10 -13.23
#